data_AF-A0AAU2JBS4-F1
#
_entry.id   AF-A0AAU2JBS4-F1
#
_cell.length_a   1.000
_cell.length_b   1.000
_cell.length_c   1.000
_cell.angle_alpha   90.00
_cell.angle_beta   90.00
_cell.angle_gamma   90.00
#
_symmetry.space_group_name_H-M   'P 1'
#
loop_
_entity.id
_entity.type
_entity.pdbx_description
1 polymer ?
#
loop_
_entity_poly.entity_id
_entity_poly.type
_entity_poly.pdbx_seq_one_letter_code
_entity_poly.pdbx_strand_id
1 'polypeptide(L)'
;MRRDQPPRPVAVGDVVTVYSDALGGWTASQITGIDPAAKCAAVLELDWSGPEPVAVADLGDVQPLRLTHHSWGGRLSHCNQPWVLPRSFTVIGSLPSLVVGPSCSYASVWGRGEQLARQRHWDSGNRKDWNAPYALTCTADELADEHTPGVVRAGVIHLTVRGITQLDCARIVAAFPDLTRLSLSGKLGSLTSAAALNKLPRLQALTISELFGMDASDCLLPRHVPEVEEVSLYGIPADYATAMRKTWRPHVRHRVQLDVSGARKPEWVAANASNPLRDWDGREHIPRTGYRKAVAHYKATRDAFLTEVTGGEDHGNIAEIGRAFSAAFNALDSRTSFIETVEREELFEALDFLVDEAQTATGCDLTAARAALIEGADYGRDW
;
A
#
# COMPACT_ATOMS: atom_id res chain seq x y z
N MET A 1 -6.96 5.11 -28.59
CA MET A 1 -7.28 5.95 -27.42
C MET A 1 -6.32 7.12 -27.41
N ARG A 2 -6.80 8.35 -27.22
CA ARG A 2 -5.92 9.49 -26.96
C ARG A 2 -5.18 9.21 -25.64
N ARG A 3 -3.89 9.54 -25.56
CA ARG A 3 -3.07 9.27 -24.35
C ARG A 3 -3.58 10.02 -23.11
N ASP A 4 -4.35 11.07 -23.32
CA ASP A 4 -4.77 12.04 -22.29
C ASP A 4 -6.27 11.92 -21.94
N GLN A 5 -6.87 10.74 -22.16
CA GLN A 5 -8.26 10.47 -21.81
C GLN A 5 -8.38 9.14 -21.06
N PRO A 6 -9.33 9.02 -20.12
CA PRO A 6 -9.57 7.76 -19.42
C PRO A 6 -10.02 6.66 -20.39
N PRO A 7 -9.73 5.38 -20.12
CA PRO A 7 -10.06 4.28 -21.03
C PRO A 7 -11.55 4.14 -21.34
N ARG A 8 -12.43 4.53 -20.42
CA ARG A 8 -13.82 4.83 -20.71
C ARG A 8 -14.04 6.31 -20.35
N PRO A 9 -14.55 7.16 -21.25
CA PRO A 9 -14.79 8.56 -20.93
C PRO A 9 -15.71 8.68 -19.73
N VAL A 10 -15.19 9.30 -18.67
CA VAL A 10 -15.98 9.96 -17.62
C VAL A 10 -15.84 11.47 -17.86
N ALA A 11 -16.85 12.23 -17.48
CA ALA A 11 -16.89 13.68 -17.59
C ALA A 11 -17.14 14.34 -16.23
N VAL A 12 -16.71 15.58 -16.09
CA VAL A 12 -17.08 16.39 -14.93
C VAL A 12 -18.60 16.55 -14.91
N GLY A 13 -19.21 16.30 -13.76
CA GLY A 13 -20.65 16.26 -13.54
C GLY A 13 -21.24 14.85 -13.57
N ASP A 14 -20.53 13.85 -14.13
CA ASP A 14 -21.01 12.47 -14.13
C ASP A 14 -21.27 11.98 -12.70
N VAL A 15 -22.38 11.28 -12.53
CA VAL A 15 -22.72 10.59 -11.29
C VAL A 15 -22.53 9.11 -11.50
N VAL A 16 -21.68 8.52 -10.67
CA VAL A 16 -21.36 7.10 -10.67
C VAL A 16 -21.93 6.43 -9.43
N THR A 17 -22.31 5.16 -9.57
CA THR A 17 -22.87 4.36 -8.49
C THR A 17 -22.19 3.00 -8.38
N VAL A 18 -22.14 2.48 -7.16
CA VAL A 18 -21.56 1.18 -6.85
C VAL A 18 -22.30 0.55 -5.67
N TYR A 19 -22.40 -0.77 -5.65
CA TYR A 19 -22.89 -1.50 -4.49
C TYR A 19 -21.87 -1.45 -3.35
N SER A 20 -22.34 -1.14 -2.14
CA SER A 20 -21.55 -1.06 -0.92
C SER A 20 -21.86 -2.24 -0.01
N ASP A 21 -20.89 -3.13 0.18
CA ASP A 21 -20.98 -4.22 1.17
C ASP A 21 -21.18 -3.67 2.60
N ALA A 22 -20.63 -2.48 2.87
CA ALA A 22 -20.73 -1.79 4.16
C ALA A 22 -22.17 -1.39 4.52
N LEU A 23 -22.95 -1.01 3.51
CA LEU A 23 -24.28 -0.45 3.68
C LEU A 23 -25.39 -1.41 3.25
N GLY A 24 -25.06 -2.53 2.60
CA GLY A 24 -26.03 -3.45 2.02
C GLY A 24 -26.89 -2.81 0.94
N GLY A 25 -26.35 -1.82 0.24
CA GLY A 25 -27.09 -0.98 -0.72
C GLY A 25 -26.16 -0.19 -1.62
N TRP A 26 -26.74 0.53 -2.57
CA TRP A 26 -25.99 1.33 -3.54
C TRP A 26 -25.62 2.68 -2.97
N THR A 27 -24.44 3.17 -3.35
CA THR A 27 -23.96 4.52 -3.05
C THR A 27 -23.69 5.29 -4.32
N ALA A 28 -23.63 6.61 -4.23
CA ALA A 28 -23.39 7.49 -5.37
C ALA A 28 -22.23 8.46 -5.12
N SER A 29 -21.49 8.78 -6.17
CA SER A 29 -20.41 9.76 -6.17
C SER A 29 -20.48 10.61 -7.44
N GLN A 30 -20.05 11.87 -7.36
CA GLN A 30 -19.95 12.77 -8.50
C GLN A 30 -18.49 12.96 -8.92
N ILE A 31 -18.23 12.93 -10.23
CA ILE A 31 -16.95 13.35 -10.80
C ILE A 31 -16.90 14.88 -10.85
N THR A 32 -15.99 15.50 -10.12
CA THR A 32 -15.91 16.97 -10.02
C THR A 32 -14.73 17.57 -10.79
N GLY A 33 -13.79 16.72 -11.24
CA GLY A 33 -12.59 17.16 -11.95
C GLY A 33 -11.87 15.98 -12.60
N ILE A 34 -11.10 16.26 -13.65
CA ILE A 34 -10.25 15.28 -14.32
C ILE A 34 -8.88 15.92 -14.52
N ASP A 35 -7.84 15.24 -14.06
CA ASP A 35 -6.44 15.62 -14.27
C ASP A 35 -5.77 14.60 -15.20
N PRO A 36 -5.56 14.93 -16.49
CA PRO A 36 -4.87 14.06 -17.42
C PRO A 36 -3.38 13.85 -17.12
N ALA A 37 -2.72 14.81 -16.46
CA ALA A 37 -1.30 14.72 -16.14
C ALA A 37 -1.08 13.72 -15.00
N ALA A 38 -1.87 13.84 -13.93
CA ALA A 38 -1.87 12.89 -12.82
C ALA A 38 -2.60 11.57 -13.12
N LYS A 39 -3.39 11.53 -14.20
CA LYS A 39 -4.30 10.41 -14.55
C LYS A 39 -5.29 10.10 -13.44
N CYS A 40 -5.84 11.16 -12.85
CA CYS A 40 -6.78 11.09 -11.74
C CYS A 40 -8.12 11.76 -12.10
N ALA A 41 -9.18 11.33 -11.42
CA ALA A 41 -10.46 11.99 -11.36
C ALA A 41 -10.71 12.44 -9.92
N ALA A 42 -11.13 13.70 -9.74
CA ALA A 42 -11.61 14.17 -8.45
C ALA A 42 -13.04 13.64 -8.26
N VAL A 43 -13.24 12.89 -7.17
CA VAL A 43 -14.48 12.17 -6.86
C VAL A 43 -15.02 12.66 -5.54
N LEU A 44 -16.25 13.15 -5.55
CA LEU A 44 -17.01 13.57 -4.38
C LEU A 44 -18.03 12.48 -4.04
N GLU A 45 -17.90 11.82 -2.90
CA GLU A 45 -18.95 10.91 -2.43
C GLU A 45 -20.18 11.72 -1.99
N LEU A 46 -21.37 11.19 -2.28
CA LEU A 46 -22.64 11.81 -1.92
C LEU A 46 -23.16 11.19 -0.62
N ASP A 47 -23.85 11.99 0.19
CA ASP A 47 -24.59 11.51 1.36
C ASP A 47 -25.89 10.81 0.91
N TRP A 48 -25.71 9.68 0.24
CA TRP A 48 -26.80 8.92 -0.34
C TRP A 48 -26.49 7.43 -0.32
N SER A 49 -27.46 6.64 0.14
CA SER A 49 -27.52 5.23 -0.20
C SER A 49 -28.96 4.77 -0.33
N GLY A 50 -29.18 3.72 -1.11
CA GLY A 50 -30.51 3.18 -1.32
C GLY A 50 -30.54 1.90 -2.16
N PRO A 51 -31.71 1.53 -2.70
CA PRO A 51 -31.82 0.52 -3.74
C PRO A 51 -31.03 0.92 -5.00
N GLU A 52 -30.86 -0.01 -5.94
CA GLU A 52 -30.13 0.25 -7.20
C GLU A 52 -30.78 1.41 -7.98
N PRO A 53 -30.06 2.54 -8.17
CA PRO A 53 -30.56 3.65 -8.96
C PRO A 53 -30.28 3.40 -10.44
N VAL A 54 -31.26 3.67 -11.30
CA VAL A 54 -31.12 3.57 -12.75
C VAL A 54 -30.81 4.92 -13.39
N ALA A 55 -31.18 6.02 -12.73
CA ALA A 55 -30.93 7.38 -13.16
C ALA A 55 -30.66 8.33 -11.99
N VAL A 56 -30.06 9.48 -12.27
CA VAL A 56 -29.83 10.55 -11.28
C VAL A 56 -31.12 10.98 -10.55
N ALA A 57 -32.29 10.92 -11.22
CA ALA A 57 -33.57 11.26 -10.63
C ALA A 57 -33.95 10.36 -9.44
N ASP A 58 -33.46 9.11 -9.40
CA ASP A 58 -33.72 8.17 -8.31
C ASP A 58 -32.99 8.54 -7.01
N LEU A 59 -31.99 9.42 -7.10
CA LEU A 59 -31.23 9.86 -5.94
C LEU A 59 -31.96 10.89 -5.09
N GLY A 60 -32.95 11.59 -5.66
CA GLY A 60 -33.63 12.72 -5.02
C GLY A 60 -32.69 13.90 -4.77
N ASP A 61 -32.94 14.64 -3.69
CA ASP A 61 -32.10 15.78 -3.28
C ASP A 61 -30.84 15.28 -2.57
N VAL A 62 -29.77 15.09 -3.34
CA VAL A 62 -28.46 14.66 -2.83
C VAL A 62 -27.60 15.81 -2.36
N GLN A 63 -26.81 15.55 -1.30
CA GLN A 63 -25.83 16.47 -0.75
C GLN A 63 -24.42 15.86 -0.79
N PRO A 64 -23.36 16.67 -0.82
CA PRO A 64 -22.00 16.20 -0.59
C PRO A 64 -21.86 15.46 0.75
N LEU A 65 -21.19 14.32 0.78
CA LEU A 65 -20.91 13.61 2.04
C LEU A 65 -19.95 14.44 2.90
N ARG A 66 -20.42 14.83 4.09
CA ARG A 66 -19.64 15.54 5.09
C ARG A 66 -19.20 14.60 6.20
N LEU A 67 -17.89 14.52 6.43
CA LEU A 67 -17.27 13.66 7.42
C LEU A 67 -17.11 14.40 8.75
N THR A 68 -17.89 14.00 9.74
CA THR A 68 -17.80 14.48 11.13
C THR A 68 -17.35 13.39 12.11
N HIS A 69 -17.19 12.16 11.63
CA HIS A 69 -16.62 11.09 12.43
C HIS A 69 -15.14 11.35 12.76
N HIS A 70 -14.67 10.89 13.92
CA HIS A 70 -13.27 10.98 14.34
C HIS A 70 -12.72 12.42 14.24
N SER A 71 -11.53 12.62 13.67
CA SER A 71 -10.85 13.92 13.56
C SER A 71 -11.09 14.64 12.22
N TRP A 72 -12.11 14.26 11.46
CA TRP A 72 -12.37 14.82 10.12
C TRP A 72 -12.89 16.26 10.12
N GLY A 73 -13.48 16.72 11.23
CA GLY A 73 -13.80 18.14 11.44
C GLY A 73 -14.79 18.76 10.44
N GLY A 74 -15.65 17.96 9.81
CA GLY A 74 -16.64 18.43 8.85
C GLY A 74 -16.13 18.61 7.42
N ARG A 75 -14.98 18.03 7.07
CA ARG A 75 -14.46 17.99 5.69
C ARG A 75 -15.37 17.17 4.77
N LEU A 76 -15.34 17.44 3.47
CA LEU A 76 -16.06 16.64 2.50
C LEU A 76 -15.29 15.36 2.17
N SER A 77 -16.00 14.26 1.89
CA SER A 77 -15.44 13.06 1.29
C SER A 77 -15.13 13.34 -0.20
N HIS A 78 -14.05 14.07 -0.43
CA HIS A 78 -13.61 14.53 -1.75
C HIS A 78 -12.15 14.13 -1.96
N CYS A 79 -11.91 13.28 -2.96
CA CYS A 79 -10.63 12.62 -3.15
C CYS A 79 -10.27 12.45 -4.63
N ASN A 80 -8.99 12.59 -4.97
CA ASN A 80 -8.47 12.24 -6.29
C ASN A 80 -8.25 10.73 -6.34
N GLN A 81 -8.98 10.06 -7.22
CA GLN A 81 -8.92 8.61 -7.46
C GLN A 81 -8.38 8.36 -8.87
N PRO A 82 -7.88 7.15 -9.19
CA PRO A 82 -7.39 6.83 -10.53
C PRO A 82 -8.50 7.03 -11.57
N TRP A 83 -8.20 7.67 -12.70
CA TRP A 83 -9.21 8.02 -13.72
C TRP A 83 -9.86 6.82 -14.44
N VAL A 84 -9.45 5.59 -14.14
CA VAL A 84 -10.06 4.38 -14.69
C VAL A 84 -11.26 4.03 -13.82
N LEU A 85 -12.46 4.30 -14.31
CA LEU A 85 -13.69 3.88 -13.63
C LEU A 85 -13.76 2.33 -13.58
N PRO A 86 -13.83 1.69 -12.39
CA PRO A 86 -13.88 0.24 -12.28
C PRO A 86 -15.16 -0.36 -12.90
N ARG A 87 -15.17 -1.68 -13.14
CA ARG A 87 -16.27 -2.37 -13.84
C ARG A 87 -17.57 -2.39 -13.05
N SER A 88 -17.45 -2.47 -11.73
CA SER A 88 -18.51 -2.45 -10.74
C SER A 88 -19.21 -1.10 -10.63
N PHE A 89 -18.61 -0.02 -11.16
CA PHE A 89 -19.21 1.30 -11.17
C PHE A 89 -20.00 1.54 -12.46
N THR A 90 -21.15 2.20 -12.30
CA THR A 90 -22.04 2.56 -13.40
C THR A 90 -22.27 4.07 -13.40
N VAL A 91 -22.15 4.70 -14.56
CA VAL A 91 -22.57 6.11 -14.75
C VAL A 91 -24.09 6.11 -14.97
N ILE A 92 -24.83 6.85 -14.14
CA ILE A 92 -26.30 6.90 -14.17
C ILE A 92 -26.86 8.25 -14.67
N GLY A 93 -25.98 9.16 -15.06
CA GLY A 93 -26.32 10.49 -15.57
C GLY A 93 -25.35 11.55 -15.06
N SER A 94 -25.77 12.82 -15.09
CA SER A 94 -24.97 13.95 -14.67
C SER A 94 -25.75 14.92 -13.79
N LEU A 95 -25.06 15.54 -12.84
CA LEU A 95 -25.54 16.66 -12.03
C LEU A 95 -24.63 17.88 -12.23
N PRO A 96 -25.12 19.11 -12.04
CA PRO A 96 -24.26 20.26 -11.81
C PRO A 96 -23.29 19.97 -10.65
N SER A 97 -22.03 20.40 -10.77
CA SER A 97 -21.03 20.17 -9.73
C SER A 97 -21.50 20.74 -8.39
N LEU A 98 -21.60 19.87 -7.37
CA LEU A 98 -22.03 20.28 -6.03
C LEU A 98 -20.95 21.02 -5.24
N VAL A 99 -19.70 20.95 -5.70
CA VAL A 99 -18.55 21.61 -5.10
C VAL A 99 -17.75 22.35 -6.16
N VAL A 100 -17.15 23.46 -5.74
CA VAL A 100 -16.23 24.27 -6.56
C VAL A 100 -14.84 24.15 -5.93
N GLY A 101 -13.86 23.71 -6.72
CA GLY A 101 -12.47 23.60 -6.29
C GLY A 101 -11.89 22.19 -6.40
N PRO A 102 -10.55 22.07 -6.41
CA PRO A 102 -9.88 20.79 -6.49
C PRO A 102 -9.96 20.01 -5.17
N SER A 103 -9.84 18.69 -5.26
CA SER A 103 -9.52 17.86 -4.10
C SER A 103 -8.03 17.95 -3.79
N CYS A 104 -7.68 18.04 -2.51
CA CYS A 104 -6.29 17.93 -2.02
C CYS A 104 -5.98 16.56 -1.40
N SER A 105 -6.92 15.61 -1.46
CA SER A 105 -6.75 14.25 -0.97
C SER A 105 -6.54 13.29 -2.14
N TYR A 106 -5.82 12.18 -1.90
CA TYR A 106 -5.54 11.17 -2.92
C TYR A 106 -5.83 9.77 -2.36
N ALA A 107 -6.35 8.90 -3.21
CA ALA A 107 -6.53 7.49 -2.92
C ALA A 107 -6.08 6.66 -4.11
N SER A 108 -5.50 5.50 -3.84
CA SER A 108 -5.08 4.54 -4.87
C SER A 108 -6.25 3.74 -5.45
N VAL A 109 -7.43 3.79 -4.82
CA VAL A 109 -8.60 2.98 -5.15
C VAL A 109 -9.88 3.80 -5.10
N TRP A 110 -10.92 3.34 -5.78
CA TRP A 110 -12.24 3.97 -5.73
C TRP A 110 -12.97 3.61 -4.43
N GLY A 111 -13.49 4.62 -3.73
CA GLY A 111 -14.32 4.46 -2.53
C GLY A 111 -15.67 3.82 -2.85
N ARG A 112 -16.16 2.95 -1.96
CA ARG A 112 -17.39 2.15 -2.14
C ARG A 112 -18.34 2.33 -0.97
N GLY A 113 -18.38 3.54 -0.42
CA GLY A 113 -19.27 3.91 0.66
C GLY A 113 -18.75 3.59 2.06
N GLU A 114 -17.48 3.19 2.23
CA GLU A 114 -16.92 2.94 3.56
C GLU A 114 -16.93 4.19 4.45
N GLN A 115 -16.66 5.37 3.89
CA GLN A 115 -16.76 6.63 4.64
C GLN A 115 -18.21 6.96 5.00
N LEU A 116 -19.15 6.72 4.08
CA LEU A 116 -20.58 6.89 4.37
C LEU A 116 -21.05 5.94 5.48
N ALA A 117 -20.60 4.68 5.48
CA ALA A 117 -20.92 3.71 6.52
C ALA A 117 -20.37 4.15 7.90
N ARG A 118 -19.12 4.62 7.94
CA ARG A 118 -18.53 5.19 9.17
C ARG A 118 -19.28 6.43 9.64
N GLN A 119 -19.69 7.30 8.72
CA GLN A 119 -20.45 8.49 9.04
C GLN A 119 -21.81 8.12 9.64
N ARG A 120 -22.55 7.20 9.02
CA ARG A 120 -23.83 6.71 9.59
C ARG A 120 -23.68 6.01 10.92
N HIS A 121 -22.60 5.23 11.09
CA HIS A 121 -22.29 4.63 12.38
C HIS A 121 -22.08 5.70 13.45
N TRP A 122 -21.34 6.76 13.12
CA TRP A 122 -21.10 7.89 14.00
C TRP A 122 -22.39 8.66 14.35
N ASP A 123 -23.24 8.90 13.35
CA ASP A 123 -24.51 9.62 13.51
C ASP A 123 -25.52 8.83 14.34
N SER A 124 -25.39 7.51 14.43
CA SER A 124 -26.17 6.68 15.36
C SER A 124 -25.83 6.91 16.84
N GLY A 125 -24.78 7.69 17.13
CA GLY A 125 -24.26 7.93 18.47
C GLY A 125 -23.23 6.90 18.93
N ASN A 126 -22.97 5.85 18.15
CA ASN A 126 -21.92 4.88 18.46
C ASN A 126 -20.54 5.44 18.11
N ARG A 127 -19.67 5.52 19.12
CA ARG A 127 -18.31 6.06 19.01
C ARG A 127 -17.23 4.98 18.99
N LYS A 128 -17.62 3.70 18.97
CA LYS A 128 -16.67 2.61 18.70
C LYS A 128 -16.28 2.64 17.22
N ASP A 129 -15.10 2.12 16.93
CA ASP A 129 -14.67 1.97 15.54
C ASP A 129 -15.61 1.02 14.82
N TRP A 130 -16.10 1.44 13.66
CA TRP A 130 -16.90 0.59 12.81
C TRP A 130 -15.99 -0.41 12.10
N ASN A 131 -16.18 -1.69 12.42
CA ASN A 131 -15.51 -2.79 11.75
C ASN A 131 -16.47 -3.43 10.75
N ALA A 132 -16.04 -3.55 9.50
CA ALA A 132 -16.75 -4.28 8.47
C ALA A 132 -16.79 -5.78 8.84
N PRO A 133 -17.96 -6.37 9.13
CA PRO A 133 -18.05 -7.77 9.57
C PRO A 133 -17.61 -8.77 8.48
N TYR A 134 -17.54 -8.31 7.24
CA TYR A 134 -17.12 -9.05 6.07
C TYR A 134 -15.62 -8.89 5.75
N ALA A 135 -14.89 -8.11 6.55
CA ALA A 135 -13.47 -7.85 6.37
C ALA A 135 -12.66 -8.45 7.51
N LEU A 136 -11.54 -9.07 7.17
CA LEU A 136 -10.54 -9.56 8.11
C LEU A 136 -9.20 -8.88 7.80
N THR A 137 -8.61 -8.27 8.82
CA THR A 137 -7.21 -7.83 8.79
C THR A 137 -6.46 -8.60 9.86
N CYS A 138 -5.40 -9.31 9.48
CA CYS A 138 -4.59 -10.11 10.38
C CYS A 138 -3.12 -10.13 9.92
N THR A 139 -2.24 -10.65 10.77
CA THR A 139 -0.86 -11.00 10.40
C THR A 139 -0.81 -12.39 9.74
N ALA A 140 0.33 -12.72 9.13
CA ALA A 140 0.56 -14.07 8.62
C ALA A 140 0.56 -15.14 9.73
N ASP A 141 1.04 -14.79 10.92
CA ASP A 141 1.10 -15.68 12.08
C ASP A 141 -0.31 -15.92 12.67
N GLU A 142 -1.11 -14.86 12.83
CA GLU A 142 -2.53 -14.99 13.23
C GLU A 142 -3.31 -15.84 12.24
N LEU A 143 -3.08 -15.64 10.94
CA LEU A 143 -3.69 -16.48 9.90
C LEU A 143 -3.24 -17.94 10.00
N ALA A 144 -2.02 -18.20 10.47
CA ALA A 144 -1.49 -19.55 10.65
C ALA A 144 -2.09 -20.25 11.88
N ASP A 145 -2.12 -19.55 13.01
CA ASP A 145 -2.54 -20.06 14.32
C ASP A 145 -4.04 -20.32 14.41
N GLU A 146 -4.85 -19.44 13.81
CA GLU A 146 -6.30 -19.60 13.82
C GLU A 146 -6.81 -20.57 12.75
N HIS A 147 -5.92 -21.18 11.95
CA HIS A 147 -6.30 -22.07 10.86
C HIS A 147 -6.10 -23.54 11.20
N THR A 148 -7.20 -24.22 11.54
CA THR A 148 -7.28 -25.66 11.33
C THR A 148 -7.39 -25.92 9.82
N PRO A 149 -6.47 -26.70 9.20
CA PRO A 149 -6.52 -27.01 7.77
C PRO A 149 -7.92 -27.48 7.33
N GLY A 150 -8.52 -26.77 6.36
CA GLY A 150 -9.80 -27.14 5.76
C GLY A 150 -11.05 -26.46 6.36
N VAL A 151 -10.92 -25.56 7.34
CA VAL A 151 -12.06 -24.77 7.84
C VAL A 151 -12.27 -23.53 6.96
N VAL A 152 -13.43 -23.46 6.31
CA VAL A 152 -13.88 -22.29 5.54
C VAL A 152 -14.40 -21.21 6.49
N ARG A 153 -13.91 -19.98 6.34
CA ARG A 153 -14.42 -18.81 7.07
C ARG A 153 -15.51 -18.12 6.27
N ALA A 154 -16.74 -18.56 6.51
CA ALA A 154 -17.91 -17.93 5.91
C ALA A 154 -18.02 -16.44 6.31
N GLY A 155 -18.46 -15.60 5.37
CA GLY A 155 -18.74 -14.19 5.61
C GLY A 155 -17.57 -13.23 5.36
N VAL A 156 -16.31 -13.71 5.36
CA VAL A 156 -15.15 -12.87 5.03
C VAL A 156 -14.94 -12.85 3.52
N ILE A 157 -15.15 -11.70 2.91
CA ILE A 157 -14.93 -11.47 1.46
C ILE A 157 -13.80 -10.46 1.21
N HIS A 158 -13.37 -9.70 2.22
CA HIS A 158 -12.19 -8.84 2.16
C HIS A 158 -11.14 -9.36 3.12
N LEU A 159 -9.95 -9.70 2.61
CA LEU A 159 -8.84 -10.16 3.42
C LEU A 159 -7.63 -9.25 3.23
N THR A 160 -7.08 -8.78 4.34
CA THR A 160 -5.78 -8.09 4.40
C THR A 160 -4.85 -8.88 5.30
N VAL A 161 -3.76 -9.39 4.75
CA VAL A 161 -2.72 -10.11 5.51
C VAL A 161 -1.45 -9.28 5.50
N ARG A 162 -0.97 -8.90 6.68
CA ARG A 162 0.22 -8.06 6.86
C ARG A 162 1.38 -8.84 7.47
N GLY A 163 2.58 -8.27 7.38
CA GLY A 163 3.76 -8.84 8.03
C GLY A 163 4.14 -10.22 7.50
N ILE A 164 3.85 -10.50 6.22
CA ILE A 164 4.14 -11.80 5.62
C ILE A 164 5.66 -11.97 5.47
N THR A 165 6.20 -12.99 6.13
CA THR A 165 7.55 -13.52 5.90
C THR A 165 7.49 -14.69 4.92
N GLN A 166 6.55 -15.62 5.13
CA GLN A 166 6.22 -16.70 4.22
C GLN A 166 4.71 -17.01 4.28
N LEU A 167 4.07 -17.17 3.13
CA LEU A 167 2.64 -17.52 3.06
C LEU A 167 2.34 -18.45 1.88
N ASP A 168 1.60 -19.52 2.14
CA ASP A 168 1.06 -20.40 1.09
C ASP A 168 -0.31 -19.89 0.63
N CYS A 169 -0.38 -19.40 -0.61
CA CYS A 169 -1.61 -18.87 -1.18
C CYS A 169 -2.71 -19.92 -1.32
N ALA A 170 -2.38 -21.22 -1.36
CA ALA A 170 -3.38 -22.27 -1.38
C ALA A 170 -4.22 -22.30 -0.08
N ARG A 171 -3.62 -21.91 1.06
CA ARG A 171 -4.34 -21.78 2.35
C ARG A 171 -5.37 -20.66 2.33
N ILE A 172 -5.05 -19.53 1.69
CA ILE A 172 -6.00 -18.41 1.52
C ILE A 172 -7.22 -18.92 0.75
N VAL A 173 -7.00 -19.56 -0.39
CA VAL A 173 -8.10 -20.04 -1.25
C VAL A 173 -8.97 -21.07 -0.53
N ALA A 174 -8.36 -21.96 0.25
CA ALA A 174 -9.09 -22.96 1.01
C ALA A 174 -9.92 -22.34 2.14
N ALA A 175 -9.38 -21.34 2.84
CA ALA A 175 -10.05 -20.69 3.97
C ALA A 175 -11.11 -19.66 3.51
N PHE A 176 -10.87 -18.97 2.40
CA PHE A 176 -11.66 -17.83 1.92
C PHE A 176 -11.95 -17.96 0.41
N PRO A 177 -12.79 -18.92 -0.01
CA PRO A 177 -13.08 -19.15 -1.43
C PRO A 177 -13.88 -18.02 -2.09
N ASP A 178 -14.61 -17.22 -1.30
CA ASP A 178 -15.52 -16.17 -1.78
C ASP A 178 -14.90 -14.76 -1.77
N LEU A 179 -13.56 -14.64 -1.67
CA LEU A 179 -12.90 -13.33 -1.63
C LEU A 179 -13.22 -12.49 -2.86
N THR A 180 -13.63 -11.25 -2.60
CA THR A 180 -13.75 -10.18 -3.59
C THR A 180 -12.57 -9.23 -3.53
N ARG A 181 -11.90 -9.11 -2.37
CA ARG A 181 -10.70 -8.26 -2.20
C ARG A 181 -9.63 -8.99 -1.41
N LEU A 182 -8.41 -8.98 -1.94
CA LEU A 182 -7.25 -9.56 -1.31
C LEU A 182 -6.09 -8.56 -1.29
N SER A 183 -5.59 -8.26 -0.10
CA SER A 183 -4.38 -7.45 0.10
C SER A 183 -3.35 -8.25 0.88
N LEU A 184 -2.15 -8.39 0.32
CA LEU A 184 -1.03 -9.11 0.90
C LEU A 184 0.16 -8.15 1.01
N SER A 185 0.71 -7.98 2.21
CA SER A 185 1.92 -7.19 2.40
C SER A 185 2.94 -7.87 3.29
N GLY A 186 4.20 -7.75 2.89
CA GLY A 186 5.36 -8.23 3.63
C GLY A 186 6.47 -7.20 3.63
N LYS A 187 7.67 -7.65 4.01
CA LYS A 187 8.90 -6.87 3.93
C LYS A 187 9.98 -7.79 3.36
N LEU A 188 10.03 -7.92 2.04
CA LEU A 188 10.73 -8.99 1.30
C LEU A 188 10.23 -10.40 1.66
N GLY A 189 8.92 -10.56 1.89
CA GLY A 189 8.33 -11.86 2.20
C GLY A 189 8.22 -12.77 0.98
N SER A 190 7.84 -14.03 1.18
CA SER A 190 7.67 -15.02 0.12
C SER A 190 6.25 -15.56 0.04
N LEU A 191 5.69 -15.61 -1.17
CA LEU A 191 4.45 -16.30 -1.49
C LEU A 191 4.77 -17.61 -2.19
N THR A 192 4.15 -18.69 -1.73
CA THR A 192 4.21 -20.01 -2.36
C THR A 192 2.82 -20.39 -2.89
N SER A 193 2.79 -21.27 -3.89
CA SER A 193 1.55 -21.68 -4.58
C SER A 193 0.72 -20.50 -5.10
N ALA A 194 1.35 -19.40 -5.51
CA ALA A 194 0.64 -18.16 -5.88
C ALA A 194 -0.32 -18.35 -7.06
N ALA A 195 -0.02 -19.28 -7.97
CA ALA A 195 -0.95 -19.74 -9.00
C ALA A 195 -2.35 -20.13 -8.46
N ALA A 196 -2.45 -20.58 -7.20
CA ALA A 196 -3.70 -20.94 -6.56
C ALA A 196 -4.71 -19.79 -6.51
N LEU A 197 -4.25 -18.52 -6.49
CA LEU A 197 -5.13 -17.34 -6.50
C LEU A 197 -6.04 -17.29 -7.73
N ASN A 198 -5.70 -17.99 -8.82
CA ASN A 198 -6.60 -18.19 -9.96
C ASN A 198 -7.91 -18.93 -9.60
N LYS A 199 -8.02 -19.53 -8.42
CA LYS A 199 -9.21 -20.24 -7.94
C LYS A 199 -10.20 -19.35 -7.17
N LEU A 200 -10.03 -18.02 -7.22
CA LEU A 200 -10.92 -17.05 -6.58
C LEU A 200 -11.82 -16.37 -7.64
N PRO A 201 -12.93 -17.00 -8.07
CA PRO A 201 -13.70 -16.53 -9.23
C PRO A 201 -14.37 -15.17 -9.03
N ARG A 202 -14.60 -14.77 -7.76
CA ARG A 202 -15.23 -13.51 -7.36
C ARG A 202 -14.22 -12.40 -7.06
N LEU A 203 -12.92 -12.65 -7.25
CA LEU A 203 -11.89 -11.67 -6.93
C LEU A 203 -12.05 -10.45 -7.84
N GLN A 204 -12.24 -9.27 -7.23
CA GLN A 204 -12.38 -7.98 -7.89
C GLN A 204 -11.10 -7.15 -7.78
N ALA A 205 -10.42 -7.22 -6.62
CA ALA A 205 -9.20 -6.45 -6.35
C ALA A 205 -8.10 -7.33 -5.75
N LEU A 206 -6.90 -7.21 -6.31
CA LEU A 206 -5.67 -7.81 -5.78
C LEU A 206 -4.61 -6.74 -5.52
N THR A 207 -4.14 -6.68 -4.28
CA THR A 207 -2.98 -5.88 -3.88
C THR A 207 -1.89 -6.80 -3.35
N ILE A 208 -0.67 -6.68 -3.88
CA ILE A 208 0.52 -7.38 -3.37
C ILE A 208 1.65 -6.36 -3.23
N SER A 209 2.21 -6.23 -2.03
CA SER A 209 3.30 -5.30 -1.73
C SER A 209 4.47 -5.99 -1.04
N GLU A 210 5.68 -5.80 -1.58
CA GLU A 210 6.94 -6.26 -0.97
C GLU A 210 6.98 -7.78 -0.72
N LEU A 211 6.52 -8.54 -1.73
CA LEU A 211 6.38 -9.99 -1.70
C LEU A 211 6.95 -10.66 -2.96
N PHE A 212 7.67 -11.76 -2.75
CA PHE A 212 8.46 -12.51 -3.72
C PHE A 212 8.03 -13.99 -3.75
N GLY A 213 8.82 -14.86 -4.38
CA GLY A 213 8.50 -16.30 -4.50
C GLY A 213 7.61 -16.67 -5.68
N MET A 214 6.98 -15.68 -6.33
CA MET A 214 6.21 -15.84 -7.57
C MET A 214 7.11 -15.79 -8.80
N ASP A 215 6.74 -16.53 -9.85
CA ASP A 215 7.33 -16.40 -11.18
C ASP A 215 6.27 -16.17 -12.27
N ALA A 216 6.68 -16.15 -13.54
CA ALA A 216 5.76 -15.95 -14.66
C ALA A 216 4.61 -16.97 -14.75
N SER A 217 4.78 -18.20 -14.23
CA SER A 217 3.77 -19.26 -14.22
C SER A 217 2.67 -19.04 -13.19
N ASP A 218 2.94 -18.26 -12.14
CA ASP A 218 1.96 -17.87 -11.12
C ASP A 218 1.01 -16.75 -11.56
N CYS A 219 1.20 -16.21 -12.77
CA CYS A 219 0.41 -15.10 -13.30
C CYS A 219 -1.10 -15.33 -13.08
N LEU A 220 -1.76 -14.33 -12.50
CA LEU A 220 -3.21 -14.30 -12.42
C LEU A 220 -3.80 -14.16 -13.83
N LEU A 221 -4.74 -15.03 -14.21
CA LEU A 221 -5.28 -15.10 -15.57
C LEU A 221 -6.73 -14.60 -15.63
N PRO A 222 -7.06 -13.62 -16.50
CA PRO A 222 -8.40 -13.04 -16.61
C PRO A 222 -9.53 -14.06 -16.83
N ARG A 223 -9.24 -15.22 -17.45
CA ARG A 223 -10.24 -16.29 -17.66
C ARG A 223 -10.65 -17.02 -16.38
N HIS A 224 -9.78 -17.04 -15.36
CA HIS A 224 -10.07 -17.72 -14.09
C HIS A 224 -10.61 -16.75 -13.04
N VAL A 225 -10.30 -15.47 -13.18
CA VAL A 225 -10.73 -14.39 -12.28
C VAL A 225 -11.41 -13.25 -13.08
N PRO A 226 -12.58 -13.53 -13.69
CA PRO A 226 -13.22 -12.62 -14.64
C PRO A 226 -13.70 -11.30 -14.04
N GLU A 227 -13.93 -11.28 -12.72
CA GLU A 227 -14.42 -10.11 -11.97
C GLU A 227 -13.34 -9.09 -11.63
N VAL A 228 -12.06 -9.42 -11.84
CA VAL A 228 -10.95 -8.51 -11.50
C VAL A 228 -11.06 -7.21 -12.29
N GLU A 229 -11.09 -6.13 -11.54
CA GLU A 229 -11.12 -4.75 -12.01
C GLU A 229 -9.96 -3.93 -11.47
N GLU A 230 -9.24 -4.44 -10.46
CA GLU A 230 -8.11 -3.75 -9.86
C GLU A 230 -6.95 -4.69 -9.55
N VAL A 231 -5.77 -4.35 -10.03
CA VAL A 231 -4.51 -5.04 -9.73
C VAL A 231 -3.45 -3.99 -9.39
N SER A 232 -2.97 -4.02 -8.14
CA SER A 232 -1.89 -3.16 -7.65
C SER A 232 -0.75 -4.03 -7.11
N LEU A 233 0.41 -3.96 -7.77
CA LEU A 233 1.58 -4.76 -7.44
C LEU A 233 2.79 -3.83 -7.25
N TYR A 234 3.38 -3.86 -6.06
CA TYR A 234 4.57 -3.09 -5.70
C TYR A 234 5.63 -4.01 -5.12
N GLY A 235 6.89 -3.83 -5.51
CA GLY A 235 7.98 -4.59 -4.89
C GLY A 235 7.89 -6.10 -5.12
N ILE A 236 7.64 -6.52 -6.37
CA ILE A 236 7.43 -7.93 -6.76
C ILE A 236 8.53 -8.45 -7.72
N PRO A 237 8.65 -9.78 -7.94
CA PRO A 237 9.58 -10.36 -8.90
C PRO A 237 9.41 -9.79 -10.32
N ALA A 238 10.53 -9.48 -10.99
CA ALA A 238 10.54 -8.81 -12.30
C ALA A 238 9.91 -9.62 -13.43
N ASP A 239 10.04 -10.94 -13.38
CA ASP A 239 9.42 -11.89 -14.31
C ASP A 239 7.90 -11.97 -14.10
N TYR A 240 7.43 -12.10 -12.85
CA TYR A 240 6.01 -12.04 -12.49
C TYR A 240 5.39 -10.69 -12.89
N ALA A 241 6.07 -9.58 -12.60
CA ALA A 241 5.64 -8.24 -13.01
C ALA A 241 5.50 -8.13 -14.53
N THR A 242 6.43 -8.72 -15.29
CA THR A 242 6.39 -8.74 -16.76
C THR A 242 5.21 -9.57 -17.26
N ALA A 243 4.98 -10.75 -16.69
CA ALA A 243 3.84 -11.61 -17.01
C ALA A 243 2.50 -10.91 -16.71
N MET A 244 2.32 -10.37 -15.50
CA MET A 244 1.12 -9.64 -15.10
C MET A 244 0.85 -8.44 -16.02
N ARG A 245 1.88 -7.64 -16.34
CA ARG A 245 1.74 -6.52 -17.27
C ARG A 245 1.39 -6.96 -18.69
N LYS A 246 1.90 -8.09 -19.18
CA LYS A 246 1.56 -8.61 -20.51
C LYS A 246 0.11 -9.11 -20.55
N THR A 247 -0.31 -9.80 -19.49
CA THR A 247 -1.64 -10.41 -19.36
C THR A 247 -2.74 -9.36 -19.17
N TRP A 248 -2.57 -8.39 -18.28
CA TRP A 248 -3.66 -7.49 -17.85
C TRP A 248 -3.74 -6.17 -18.62
N ARG A 249 -2.65 -5.72 -19.26
CA ARG A 249 -2.65 -4.44 -20.01
C ARG A 249 -3.72 -4.36 -21.11
N PRO A 250 -4.03 -5.44 -21.88
CA PRO A 250 -5.16 -5.43 -22.82
C PRO A 250 -6.53 -5.24 -22.16
N HIS A 251 -6.66 -5.48 -20.86
CA HIS A 251 -7.91 -5.32 -20.10
C HIS A 251 -8.09 -3.93 -19.50
N VAL A 252 -7.08 -3.05 -19.56
CA VAL A 252 -7.19 -1.65 -19.10
C VAL A 252 -8.28 -0.89 -19.87
N ARG A 253 -8.37 -1.12 -21.19
CA ARG A 253 -9.47 -0.58 -22.03
C ARG A 253 -10.86 -1.11 -21.63
N HIS A 254 -10.89 -2.19 -20.86
CA HIS A 254 -12.10 -2.81 -20.33
C HIS A 254 -12.23 -2.52 -18.83
N ARG A 255 -11.87 -1.32 -18.37
CA ARG A 255 -12.06 -0.86 -16.99
C ARG A 255 -11.32 -1.69 -15.93
N VAL A 256 -10.14 -2.20 -16.27
CA VAL A 256 -9.21 -2.75 -15.27
C VAL A 256 -8.18 -1.68 -14.93
N GLN A 257 -8.10 -1.30 -13.67
CA GLN A 257 -7.01 -0.52 -13.14
C GLN A 257 -5.81 -1.45 -12.92
N LEU A 258 -4.68 -1.14 -13.56
CA LEU A 258 -3.45 -1.91 -13.46
C LEU A 258 -2.32 -0.99 -13.04
N ASP A 259 -1.81 -1.20 -11.84
CA ASP A 259 -0.58 -0.60 -11.36
C ASP A 259 0.44 -1.69 -11.03
N VAL A 260 1.61 -1.60 -11.65
CA VAL A 260 2.71 -2.55 -11.44
C VAL A 260 4.01 -1.76 -11.43
N SER A 261 4.57 -1.57 -10.25
CA SER A 261 5.75 -0.74 -9.99
C SER A 261 6.72 -1.46 -9.04
N GLY A 262 7.92 -0.89 -8.83
CA GLY A 262 8.91 -1.47 -7.91
C GLY A 262 9.44 -2.88 -8.26
N ALA A 263 9.29 -3.34 -9.50
CA ALA A 263 9.68 -4.71 -9.88
C ALA A 263 11.19 -4.96 -9.67
N ARG A 264 11.56 -6.05 -8.97
CA ARG A 264 12.96 -6.37 -8.63
C ARG A 264 13.41 -7.71 -9.20
N LYS A 265 14.70 -7.79 -9.56
CA LYS A 265 15.32 -9.06 -9.96
C LYS A 265 15.83 -9.84 -8.74
N PRO A 266 15.99 -11.16 -8.83
CA PRO A 266 16.53 -11.97 -7.73
C PRO A 266 17.86 -11.46 -7.18
N GLU A 267 18.75 -10.95 -8.04
CA GLU A 267 20.05 -10.42 -7.60
C GLU A 267 19.91 -9.15 -6.75
N TRP A 268 18.91 -8.31 -7.05
CA TRP A 268 18.61 -7.13 -6.24
C TRP A 268 18.08 -7.54 -4.86
N VAL A 269 17.19 -8.53 -4.80
CA VAL A 269 16.62 -9.02 -3.54
C VAL A 269 17.73 -9.60 -2.66
N ALA A 270 18.59 -10.45 -3.22
CA ALA A 270 19.73 -11.02 -2.52
C ALA A 270 20.70 -9.93 -2.00
N ALA A 271 20.97 -8.89 -2.79
CA ALA A 271 21.88 -7.82 -2.41
C ALA A 271 21.32 -6.81 -1.39
N ASN A 272 20.00 -6.77 -1.20
CA ASN A 272 19.30 -5.79 -0.35
C ASN A 272 18.50 -6.41 0.80
N ALA A 273 18.58 -7.73 1.01
CA ALA A 273 17.84 -8.43 2.07
C ALA A 273 18.14 -7.85 3.47
N SER A 274 19.41 -7.56 3.75
CA SER A 274 19.88 -6.95 5.01
C SER A 274 20.07 -5.44 4.93
N ASN A 275 19.61 -4.78 3.86
CA ASN A 275 19.73 -3.34 3.71
C ASN A 275 18.47 -2.67 4.31
N PRO A 276 18.55 -1.96 5.46
CA PRO A 276 17.41 -1.27 6.06
C PRO A 276 16.96 -0.07 5.22
N LEU A 277 17.84 0.51 4.39
CA LEU A 277 17.54 1.65 3.53
C LEU A 277 16.97 1.25 2.16
N ARG A 278 16.69 -0.04 1.92
CA ARG A 278 16.27 -0.53 0.59
C ARG A 278 15.02 0.16 0.04
N ASP A 279 14.13 0.61 0.92
CA ASP A 279 12.86 1.25 0.55
C ASP A 279 13.06 2.68 0.01
N TRP A 280 14.28 3.21 0.10
CA TRP A 280 14.66 4.47 -0.55
C TRP A 280 14.87 4.29 -2.06
N ASP A 281 15.04 3.06 -2.56
CA ASP A 281 15.27 2.79 -3.98
C ASP A 281 14.01 3.07 -4.83
N GLY A 282 13.93 4.27 -5.38
CA GLY A 282 12.84 4.69 -6.25
C GLY A 282 11.74 5.50 -5.56
N ARG A 283 11.98 6.01 -4.34
CA ARG A 283 11.15 7.10 -3.79
C ARG A 283 11.29 8.35 -4.66
N GLU A 284 10.19 9.08 -4.82
CA GLU A 284 10.08 10.20 -5.77
C GLU A 284 11.06 11.33 -5.45
N HIS A 285 11.23 11.69 -4.18
CA HIS A 285 12.10 12.78 -3.74
C HIS A 285 13.56 12.36 -3.52
N ILE A 286 13.87 11.05 -3.49
CA ILE A 286 15.22 10.54 -3.26
C ILE A 286 15.94 10.33 -4.60
N PRO A 287 17.00 11.09 -4.92
CA PRO A 287 17.76 10.87 -6.14
C PRO A 287 18.43 9.49 -6.12
N ARG A 288 18.44 8.80 -7.27
CA ARG A 288 19.10 7.48 -7.40
C ARG A 288 20.56 7.48 -6.96
N THR A 289 21.28 8.59 -7.18
CA THR A 289 22.67 8.77 -6.72
C THR A 289 22.74 8.97 -5.21
N GLY A 290 21.75 9.65 -4.62
CA GLY A 290 21.57 9.80 -3.18
C GLY A 290 21.39 8.45 -2.50
N TYR A 291 20.42 7.66 -2.95
CA TYR A 291 20.19 6.29 -2.47
C TYR A 291 21.46 5.42 -2.50
N ARG A 292 22.15 5.37 -3.66
CA ARG A 292 23.38 4.57 -3.81
C ARG A 292 24.47 4.95 -2.81
N LYS A 293 24.61 6.24 -2.50
CA LYS A 293 25.58 6.72 -1.51
C LYS A 293 25.14 6.42 -0.09
N ALA A 294 23.85 6.62 0.23
CA ALA A 294 23.27 6.27 1.52
C ALA A 294 23.54 4.80 1.87
N VAL A 295 23.31 3.88 0.94
CA VAL A 295 23.61 2.44 1.12
C VAL A 295 25.11 2.19 1.31
N ALA A 296 25.98 2.89 0.58
CA ALA A 296 27.42 2.74 0.74
C ALA A 296 27.90 3.23 2.12
N HIS A 297 27.39 4.36 2.60
CA HIS A 297 27.68 4.88 3.93
C HIS A 297 27.17 3.95 5.02
N TYR A 298 25.93 3.47 4.91
CA TYR A 298 25.38 2.49 5.84
C TYR A 298 26.24 1.21 5.91
N LYS A 299 26.66 0.66 4.76
CA LYS A 299 27.54 -0.52 4.72
C LYS A 299 28.89 -0.27 5.39
N ALA A 300 29.50 0.89 5.14
CA ALA A 300 30.76 1.26 5.78
C ALA A 300 30.61 1.38 7.31
N THR A 301 29.53 2.00 7.79
CA THR A 301 29.20 2.08 9.22
C THR A 301 28.97 0.71 9.82
N ARG A 302 28.23 -0.17 9.12
CA ARG A 302 28.01 -1.55 9.53
C ARG A 302 29.32 -2.32 9.68
N ASP A 303 30.20 -2.26 8.70
CA ASP A 303 31.48 -2.97 8.73
C ASP A 303 32.39 -2.46 9.86
N ALA A 304 32.42 -1.14 10.08
CA ALA A 304 33.17 -0.54 11.19
C ALA A 304 32.61 -0.97 12.55
N PHE A 305 31.28 -0.93 12.72
CA PHE A 305 30.61 -1.32 13.95
C PHE A 305 30.84 -2.79 14.27
N LEU A 306 30.65 -3.69 13.30
CA LEU A 306 30.87 -5.12 13.47
C LEU A 306 32.33 -5.44 13.83
N THR A 307 33.29 -4.75 13.22
CA THR A 307 34.71 -4.90 13.55
C THR A 307 34.98 -4.53 15.01
N GLU A 308 34.40 -3.43 15.48
CA GLU A 308 34.58 -2.93 16.85
C GLU A 308 33.97 -3.88 17.89
N VAL A 309 32.73 -4.33 17.69
CA VAL A 309 32.04 -5.19 18.67
C VAL A 309 32.54 -6.64 18.69
N THR A 310 33.28 -7.06 17.66
CA THR A 310 33.90 -8.41 17.60
C THR A 310 35.39 -8.40 17.97
N GLY A 311 36.01 -7.22 18.08
CA GLY A 311 37.46 -7.05 18.22
C GLY A 311 38.02 -7.04 19.65
N GLY A 312 37.20 -6.91 20.71
CA GLY A 312 37.66 -6.93 22.11
C GLY A 312 36.81 -6.11 23.08
N GLU A 313 37.18 -6.12 24.37
CA GLU A 313 36.37 -5.62 25.51
C GLU A 313 36.24 -4.09 25.64
N ASP A 314 37.03 -3.30 24.89
CA ASP A 314 36.97 -1.83 24.93
C ASP A 314 36.28 -1.28 23.67
N HIS A 315 34.99 -0.97 23.79
CA HIS A 315 34.14 -0.44 22.72
C HIS A 315 34.22 1.09 22.58
N GLY A 316 35.34 1.70 22.96
CA GLY A 316 35.50 3.16 23.04
C GLY A 316 35.30 3.92 21.72
N ASN A 317 35.35 3.24 20.56
CA ASN A 317 35.22 3.89 19.25
C ASN A 317 33.79 3.96 18.71
N ILE A 318 32.80 3.35 19.36
CA ILE A 318 31.44 3.23 18.81
C ILE A 318 30.75 4.60 18.66
N ALA A 319 30.96 5.53 19.58
CA ALA A 319 30.43 6.89 19.45
C ALA A 319 31.05 7.66 18.27
N GLU A 320 32.31 7.38 17.92
CA GLU A 320 32.94 7.97 16.74
C GLU A 320 32.38 7.37 15.44
N ILE A 321 32.06 6.07 15.43
CA ILE A 321 31.35 5.45 14.31
C ILE A 321 29.99 6.13 14.08
N GLY A 322 29.26 6.44 15.17
CA GLY A 322 28.03 7.23 15.11
C GLY A 322 28.24 8.63 14.52
N ARG A 323 29.25 9.36 14.98
CA ARG A 323 29.61 10.69 14.44
C ARG A 323 30.04 10.65 12.98
N ALA A 324 30.75 9.60 12.56
CA ALA A 324 31.15 9.42 11.17
C ALA A 324 29.94 9.13 10.27
N PHE A 325 28.99 8.33 10.75
CA PHE A 325 27.71 8.12 10.08
C PHE A 325 26.98 9.44 9.89
N SER A 326 26.85 10.23 10.96
CA SER A 326 26.16 11.51 10.88
C SER A 326 26.83 12.48 9.89
N ALA A 327 28.14 12.66 10.01
CA ALA A 327 28.91 13.52 9.11
C ALA A 327 28.74 13.12 7.63
N ALA A 328 28.68 11.82 7.35
CA ALA A 328 28.45 11.31 6.00
C ALA A 328 27.06 11.67 5.46
N PHE A 329 26.00 11.54 6.28
CA PHE A 329 24.64 11.89 5.87
C PHE A 329 24.42 13.41 5.79
N ASN A 330 25.06 14.23 6.63
CA ASN A 330 25.09 15.70 6.48
C ASN A 330 25.69 16.10 5.14
N ALA A 331 26.84 15.49 4.80
CA ALA A 331 27.52 15.77 3.53
C ALA A 331 26.70 15.28 2.31
N LEU A 332 25.91 14.22 2.49
CA LEU A 332 25.01 13.72 1.47
C LEU A 332 23.81 14.67 1.27
N ASP A 333 23.21 15.13 2.35
CA ASP A 333 22.02 15.98 2.31
C ASP A 333 22.32 17.42 1.88
N SER A 334 23.43 18.01 2.30
CA SER A 334 23.84 19.39 1.95
C SER A 334 23.86 19.70 0.44
N ARG A 335 23.88 18.68 -0.41
CA ARG A 335 23.92 18.81 -1.88
C ARG A 335 22.55 18.75 -2.54
N THR A 336 21.59 18.07 -1.92
CA THR A 336 20.34 17.65 -2.58
C THR A 336 19.10 17.79 -1.70
N SER A 337 19.26 18.00 -0.39
CA SER A 337 18.20 18.20 0.60
C SER A 337 17.04 17.24 0.42
N PHE A 338 17.33 15.93 0.47
CA PHE A 338 16.33 14.88 0.30
C PHE A 338 16.04 14.11 1.59
N ILE A 339 16.83 14.33 2.65
CA ILE A 339 16.60 13.70 3.94
C ILE A 339 15.55 14.52 4.69
N GLU A 340 14.30 14.07 4.63
CA GLU A 340 13.19 14.69 5.34
C GLU A 340 12.97 14.04 6.71
N THR A 341 11.85 14.36 7.36
CA THR A 341 11.51 13.83 8.69
C THR A 341 11.44 12.30 8.70
N VAL A 342 10.87 11.69 7.67
CA VAL A 342 10.77 10.23 7.56
C VAL A 342 12.14 9.59 7.39
N GLU A 343 12.94 10.09 6.43
CA GLU A 343 14.29 9.56 6.21
C GLU A 343 15.21 9.74 7.44
N ARG A 344 15.04 10.81 8.22
CA ARG A 344 15.75 11.00 9.49
C ARG A 344 15.46 9.86 10.47
N GLU A 345 14.19 9.52 10.66
CA GLU A 345 13.77 8.42 11.54
C GLU A 345 14.31 7.07 11.05
N GLU A 346 14.19 6.81 9.75
CA GLU A 346 14.67 5.58 9.12
C GLU A 346 16.20 5.39 9.22
N LEU A 347 16.98 6.48 9.28
CA LEU A 347 18.42 6.39 9.51
C LEU A 347 18.76 5.91 10.92
N PHE A 348 18.00 6.34 11.93
CA PHE A 348 18.18 5.82 13.30
C PHE A 348 17.66 4.39 13.42
N GLU A 349 16.52 4.06 12.80
CA GLU A 349 16.06 2.67 12.71
C GLU A 349 17.09 1.76 12.03
N ALA A 350 17.82 2.26 11.02
CA ALA A 350 18.90 1.53 10.37
C ALA A 350 20.09 1.25 11.30
N LEU A 351 20.44 2.20 12.19
CA LEU A 351 21.45 2.00 13.23
C LEU A 351 20.97 1.02 14.29
N ASP A 352 19.71 1.09 14.71
CA ASP A 352 19.14 0.12 15.65
C ASP A 352 19.12 -1.29 15.07
N PHE A 353 18.72 -1.44 13.80
CA PHE A 353 18.75 -2.71 13.07
C PHE A 353 20.16 -3.29 12.97
N LEU A 354 21.17 -2.44 12.76
CA LEU A 354 22.58 -2.85 12.74
C LEU A 354 22.99 -3.46 14.09
N VAL A 355 22.60 -2.85 15.21
CA VAL A 355 22.92 -3.39 16.54
C VAL A 355 22.18 -4.69 16.78
N ASP A 356 20.89 -4.79 16.44
CA ASP A 356 20.11 -6.03 16.57
C ASP A 356 20.73 -7.20 15.77
N GLU A 357 21.18 -6.91 14.55
CA GLU A 357 21.88 -7.87 13.69
C GLU A 357 23.17 -8.36 14.38
N ALA A 358 23.97 -7.44 14.93
CA ALA A 358 25.21 -7.77 15.61
C ALA A 358 24.97 -8.55 16.92
N GLN A 359 23.96 -8.19 17.71
CA GLN A 359 23.56 -8.92 18.92
C GLN A 359 23.16 -10.35 18.59
N THR A 360 22.37 -10.54 17.53
CA THR A 360 21.95 -11.87 17.06
C THR A 360 23.14 -12.70 16.60
N ALA A 361 24.09 -12.09 15.88
CA ALA A 361 25.27 -12.78 15.35
C ALA A 361 26.30 -13.17 16.42
N THR A 362 26.47 -12.33 17.45
CA THR A 362 27.49 -12.51 18.49
C THR A 362 26.95 -13.19 19.76
N GLY A 363 25.64 -13.10 20.01
CA GLY A 363 25.01 -13.51 21.26
C GLY A 363 25.31 -12.58 22.45
N CYS A 364 25.99 -11.45 22.22
CA CYS A 364 26.38 -10.51 23.26
C CYS A 364 25.30 -9.45 23.53
N ASP A 365 25.23 -8.97 24.78
CA ASP A 365 24.47 -7.77 25.11
C ASP A 365 25.23 -6.53 24.62
N LEU A 366 24.66 -5.83 23.64
CA LEU A 366 25.23 -4.62 23.04
C LEU A 366 24.46 -3.37 23.44
N THR A 367 23.74 -3.37 24.57
CA THR A 367 22.96 -2.22 25.03
C THR A 367 23.81 -0.95 25.19
N ALA A 368 25.01 -1.06 25.77
CA ALA A 368 25.92 0.08 25.92
C ALA A 368 26.47 0.57 24.57
N ALA A 369 26.79 -0.37 23.66
CA ALA A 369 27.22 -0.07 22.30
C ALA A 369 26.11 0.65 21.50
N ARG A 370 24.85 0.23 21.66
CA ARG A 370 23.69 0.92 21.08
C ARG A 370 23.64 2.38 21.50
N ALA A 371 23.67 2.62 22.82
CA ALA A 371 23.62 3.98 23.37
C ALA A 371 24.75 4.85 22.82
N ALA A 372 25.99 4.33 22.81
CA ALA A 372 27.14 5.06 22.27
C ALA A 372 27.00 5.38 20.77
N LEU A 373 26.52 4.42 19.97
CA LEU A 373 26.34 4.60 18.52
C LEU A 373 25.30 5.69 18.22
N ILE A 374 24.15 5.60 18.89
CA ILE A 374 23.03 6.53 18.71
C ILE A 374 23.40 7.92 19.22
N GLU A 375 24.01 8.04 20.40
CA GLU A 375 24.48 9.32 20.95
C GLU A 375 25.51 9.98 20.02
N GLY A 376 26.45 9.20 19.49
CA GLY A 376 27.42 9.68 18.52
C GLY A 376 26.75 10.23 17.25
N ALA A 377 25.77 9.51 16.71
CA ALA A 377 25.04 9.94 15.52
C ALA A 377 24.18 11.18 15.78
N ASP A 378 23.53 11.26 16.94
CA ASP A 378 22.66 12.39 17.31
C ASP A 378 23.47 13.66 17.58
N TYR A 379 24.65 13.54 18.21
CA TYR A 379 25.55 14.67 18.46
C TYR A 379 25.95 15.42 17.18
N GLY A 380 26.18 14.68 16.09
CA GLY A 380 26.64 15.24 14.83
C GLY A 380 25.54 15.46 13.79
N ARG A 381 24.26 15.39 14.16
CA ARG A 381 23.13 15.48 13.24
C ARG A 381 22.80 16.92 12.86
N ASP A 382 22.81 17.23 11.56
CA ASP A 382 22.48 18.54 10.97
C ASP A 382 21.65 18.42 9.66
N TRP A 383 21.27 17.19 9.26
CA TRP A 383 20.41 16.91 8.10
C TRP A 383 18.92 16.96 8.45
#